data_AF-A0A7V3U463-F1
#
_entry.id   AF-A0A7V3U463-F1
#
_cell.length_a   1.000
_cell.length_b   1.000
_cell.length_c   1.000
_cell.angle_alpha   90.00
_cell.angle_beta   90.00
_cell.angle_gamma   90.00
#
_symmetry.space_group_name_H-M   'P 1'
#
loop_
_entity.id
_entity.type
_entity.pdbx_description
1 polymer ?
#
loop_
_entity_poly.entity_id
_entity_poly.type
_entity_poly.pdbx_seq_one_letter_code
_entity_poly.pdbx_strand_id
1 'polypeptide(L)'
;LASQLTGLDIDILTEAEESERRQKEFAERTALFMETLDVDEFFAQLLVAEGFTSLEEVAYVEIDELLVIDGVDEDTANELQARARDKLEAANKKAMEHARELGVEDSLVAFEGLTPQMLEALGEDGVKTLEDFATCADWELSGGWTTVNGERVKDEGVLEKFDVSLEEAQNMVMTARIQLGWVDPADLESDEEETEDGETTAEAEV
;
A
#
# COMPACT_ATOMS: atom_id res chain seq x y z
N LEU A 1 -18.55 -2.23 20.89
CA LEU A 1 -19.31 -3.47 20.57
C LEU A 1 -19.22 -3.81 19.08
N ALA A 2 -19.55 -2.90 18.17
CA ALA A 2 -19.45 -3.15 16.72
C ALA A 2 -18.01 -3.44 16.25
N SER A 3 -17.03 -2.61 16.62
CA SER A 3 -15.60 -2.83 16.28
C SER A 3 -15.04 -4.15 16.83
N GLN A 4 -15.47 -4.58 18.03
CA GLN A 4 -15.11 -5.90 18.59
C GLN A 4 -15.79 -7.09 17.88
N LEU A 5 -16.92 -6.86 17.21
CA LEU A 5 -17.67 -7.88 16.48
C LEU A 5 -17.14 -8.04 15.05
N THR A 6 -16.59 -6.98 14.46
CA THR A 6 -16.06 -6.98 13.10
C THR A 6 -14.54 -7.17 13.04
N GLY A 7 -13.83 -6.97 14.14
CA GLY A 7 -12.36 -6.96 14.15
C GLY A 7 -11.75 -5.78 13.39
N LEU A 8 -12.57 -4.81 12.98
CA LEU A 8 -12.17 -3.60 12.26
C LEU A 8 -12.30 -2.38 13.16
N ASP A 9 -11.43 -1.40 12.97
CA ASP A 9 -11.55 -0.10 13.63
C ASP A 9 -12.67 0.70 12.96
N ILE A 10 -13.63 1.18 13.73
CA ILE A 10 -14.82 1.87 13.20
C ILE A 10 -14.80 3.31 13.68
N ASP A 11 -14.47 4.22 12.78
CA ASP A 11 -14.61 5.65 12.98
C ASP A 11 -16.05 6.10 12.72
N ILE A 12 -16.69 6.67 13.75
CA ILE A 12 -18.04 7.22 13.63
C ILE A 12 -17.92 8.73 13.43
N LEU A 13 -18.18 9.18 12.21
CA LEU A 13 -18.20 10.59 11.85
C LEU A 13 -19.64 11.13 11.83
N THR A 14 -19.80 12.40 12.14
CA THR A 14 -21.04 13.14 11.90
C THR A 14 -21.21 13.44 10.40
N GLU A 15 -22.43 13.72 9.97
CA GLU A 15 -22.71 14.10 8.57
C GLU A 15 -21.90 15.32 8.11
N ALA A 16 -21.65 16.27 9.04
CA ALA A 16 -20.84 17.44 8.77
C ALA A 16 -19.36 17.07 8.54
N GLU A 17 -18.77 16.27 9.44
CA GLU A 17 -17.38 15.81 9.32
C GLU A 17 -17.17 14.97 8.06
N GLU A 18 -18.13 14.11 7.72
CA GLU A 18 -18.10 13.30 6.50
C GLU A 18 -18.17 14.17 5.23
N SER A 19 -18.97 15.24 5.26
CA SER A 19 -19.06 16.19 4.15
C SER A 19 -17.76 16.99 3.98
N GLU A 20 -17.16 17.43 5.09
CA GLU A 20 -15.87 18.14 5.08
C GLU A 20 -14.74 17.24 4.58
N ARG A 21 -14.68 15.99 5.06
CA ARG A 21 -13.70 14.99 4.60
C ARG A 21 -13.77 14.80 3.09
N ARG A 22 -14.97 14.56 2.53
CA ARG A 22 -15.15 14.38 1.08
C ARG A 22 -14.75 15.61 0.28
N GLN A 23 -15.05 16.81 0.76
CA GLN A 23 -14.62 18.05 0.09
C GLN A 23 -13.09 18.20 0.10
N LYS A 24 -12.46 17.86 1.21
CA LYS A 24 -11.00 17.88 1.35
C LYS A 24 -10.34 16.88 0.39
N GLU A 25 -10.78 15.61 0.41
CA GLU A 25 -10.27 14.58 -0.49
C GLU A 25 -10.46 14.95 -1.96
N PHE A 26 -11.61 15.52 -2.31
CA PHE A 26 -11.87 15.99 -3.67
C PHE A 26 -10.89 17.09 -4.10
N ALA A 27 -10.62 18.06 -3.23
CA ALA A 27 -9.66 19.13 -3.49
C ALA A 27 -8.20 18.62 -3.58
N GLU A 28 -7.82 17.69 -2.69
CA GLU A 28 -6.48 17.08 -2.68
C GLU A 28 -6.22 16.28 -3.95
N ARG A 29 -7.18 15.44 -4.38
CA ARG A 29 -7.07 14.68 -5.64
C ARG A 29 -7.07 15.57 -6.87
N THR A 30 -7.89 16.63 -6.87
CA THR A 30 -7.89 17.62 -7.96
C THR A 30 -6.51 18.27 -8.08
N ALA A 31 -5.92 18.70 -6.96
CA ALA A 31 -4.59 19.28 -6.93
C ALA A 31 -3.51 18.30 -7.40
N LEU A 32 -3.59 17.03 -6.98
CA LEU A 32 -2.69 15.97 -7.41
C LEU A 32 -2.68 15.84 -8.94
N PHE A 33 -3.84 15.75 -9.58
CA PHE A 33 -3.92 15.62 -11.03
C PHE A 33 -3.45 16.87 -11.77
N MET A 34 -3.76 18.06 -11.26
CA MET A 34 -3.23 19.30 -11.85
C MET A 34 -1.71 19.35 -11.81
N GLU A 35 -1.08 18.99 -10.69
CA GLU A 35 0.38 19.02 -10.52
C GLU A 35 1.09 17.94 -11.35
N THR A 36 0.53 16.73 -11.36
CA THR A 36 1.18 15.56 -11.97
C THR A 36 0.89 15.45 -13.46
N LEU A 37 -0.38 15.59 -13.86
CA LEU A 37 -0.83 15.41 -15.24
C LEU A 37 -0.82 16.71 -16.06
N ASP A 38 -0.49 17.87 -15.49
CA ASP A 38 -0.47 19.15 -16.21
C ASP A 38 -1.78 19.41 -16.98
N VAL A 39 -2.89 19.17 -16.29
CA VAL A 39 -4.26 19.41 -16.76
C VAL A 39 -4.85 20.61 -16.02
N ASP A 40 -5.85 21.25 -16.61
CA ASP A 40 -6.55 22.34 -15.92
C ASP A 40 -7.46 21.83 -14.80
N GLU A 41 -7.92 22.77 -13.95
CA GLU A 41 -8.76 22.46 -12.80
C GLU A 41 -10.08 21.78 -13.20
N PHE A 42 -10.68 22.20 -14.31
CA PHE A 42 -11.95 21.64 -14.77
C PHE A 42 -11.79 20.18 -15.16
N PHE A 43 -10.73 19.86 -15.91
CA PHE A 43 -10.42 18.51 -16.33
C PHE A 43 -10.00 17.61 -15.15
N ALA A 44 -9.20 18.14 -14.21
CA ALA A 44 -8.87 17.43 -12.98
C ALA A 44 -10.12 17.09 -12.15
N GLN A 45 -11.07 18.01 -12.04
CA GLN A 45 -12.35 17.75 -11.35
C GLN A 45 -13.18 16.67 -12.05
N LEU A 46 -13.14 16.59 -13.38
CA LEU A 46 -13.80 15.52 -14.13
C LEU A 46 -13.19 14.15 -13.79
N LEU A 47 -11.86 14.04 -13.75
CA LEU A 47 -11.18 12.79 -13.34
C LEU A 47 -11.62 12.34 -11.94
N VAL A 48 -11.62 13.25 -10.97
CA VAL A 48 -12.04 12.93 -9.60
C VAL A 48 -13.53 12.56 -9.53
N ALA A 49 -14.38 13.22 -10.32
CA ALA A 49 -15.82 12.94 -10.37
C ALA A 49 -16.13 11.55 -10.94
N GLU A 50 -15.31 11.08 -11.88
CA GLU A 50 -15.40 9.72 -12.46
C GLU A 50 -14.76 8.65 -11.54
N GLY A 51 -14.15 9.09 -10.43
CA GLY A 51 -13.70 8.19 -9.36
C GLY A 51 -12.21 7.94 -9.33
N PHE A 52 -11.41 8.57 -10.21
CA PHE A 52 -9.96 8.43 -10.17
C PHE A 52 -9.39 9.05 -8.88
N THR A 53 -8.58 8.27 -8.18
CA THR A 53 -8.00 8.63 -6.88
C THR A 53 -6.49 8.75 -6.91
N SER A 54 -5.83 8.05 -7.85
CA SER A 54 -4.37 7.97 -7.95
C SER A 54 -3.89 8.11 -9.39
N LEU A 55 -2.59 8.36 -9.53
CA LEU A 55 -1.95 8.47 -10.85
C LEU A 55 -1.80 7.09 -11.50
N GLU A 56 -1.63 6.06 -10.69
CA GLU A 56 -1.56 4.65 -11.08
C GLU A 56 -2.84 4.17 -11.74
N GLU A 57 -4.01 4.53 -11.19
CA GLU A 57 -5.30 4.23 -11.83
C GLU A 57 -5.36 4.85 -13.23
N VAL A 58 -5.05 6.15 -13.36
CA VAL A 58 -5.04 6.82 -14.68
C VAL A 58 -4.04 6.15 -15.64
N ALA A 59 -2.88 5.74 -15.15
CA ALA A 59 -1.83 5.13 -15.97
C ALA A 59 -2.16 3.73 -16.49
N TYR A 60 -2.96 2.95 -15.77
CA TYR A 60 -3.14 1.51 -16.03
C TYR A 60 -4.58 1.05 -16.20
N VAL A 61 -5.55 1.96 -16.09
CA VAL A 61 -6.95 1.68 -16.43
C VAL A 61 -7.13 1.34 -17.91
N GLU A 62 -8.21 0.64 -18.24
CA GLU A 62 -8.63 0.47 -19.63
C GLU A 62 -8.97 1.81 -20.28
N ILE A 63 -8.59 1.98 -21.55
CA ILE A 63 -8.84 3.22 -22.30
C ILE A 63 -10.33 3.57 -22.30
N ASP A 64 -11.21 2.57 -22.38
CA ASP A 64 -12.66 2.76 -22.38
C ASP A 64 -13.18 3.49 -21.14
N GLU A 65 -12.54 3.36 -19.97
CA GLU A 65 -12.95 4.09 -18.76
C GLU A 65 -12.59 5.58 -18.84
N LEU A 66 -11.50 5.92 -19.53
CA LEU A 66 -11.11 7.31 -19.81
C LEU A 66 -11.99 7.94 -20.90
N LEU A 67 -12.53 7.15 -21.82
CA LEU A 67 -13.43 7.64 -22.88
C LEU A 67 -14.83 8.02 -22.38
N VAL A 68 -15.21 7.62 -21.16
CA VAL A 68 -16.47 8.04 -20.52
C VAL A 68 -16.42 9.52 -20.15
N ILE A 69 -15.21 10.06 -19.94
CA ILE A 69 -14.98 11.43 -19.50
C ILE A 69 -15.32 12.41 -20.63
N ASP A 70 -16.18 13.40 -20.34
CA ASP A 70 -16.59 14.39 -21.34
C ASP A 70 -15.38 15.17 -21.88
N GLY A 71 -15.23 15.18 -23.21
CA GLY A 71 -14.12 15.82 -23.89
C GLY A 71 -12.86 14.97 -24.05
N VAL A 72 -12.86 13.70 -23.64
CA VAL A 72 -11.74 12.76 -23.86
C VAL A 72 -12.01 11.89 -25.08
N ASP A 73 -11.09 11.94 -26.05
CA ASP A 73 -11.03 11.00 -27.18
C ASP A 73 -9.89 10.00 -27.01
N GLU A 74 -9.79 9.03 -27.92
CA GLU A 74 -8.80 7.95 -27.84
C GLU A 74 -7.35 8.48 -27.85
N ASP A 75 -7.08 9.52 -28.64
CA ASP A 75 -5.76 10.15 -28.69
C ASP A 75 -5.42 10.84 -27.35
N THR A 76 -6.38 11.58 -26.79
CA THR A 76 -6.23 12.28 -25.49
C THR A 76 -6.08 11.28 -24.34
N ALA A 77 -6.85 10.20 -24.33
CA ALA A 77 -6.75 9.14 -23.33
C ALA A 77 -5.36 8.50 -23.35
N ASN A 78 -4.86 8.14 -24.54
CA ASN A 78 -3.51 7.59 -24.70
C ASN A 78 -2.42 8.58 -24.23
N GLU A 79 -2.56 9.87 -24.55
CA GLU A 79 -1.63 10.90 -24.07
C GLU A 79 -1.65 11.01 -22.54
N LEU A 80 -2.84 11.00 -21.94
CA LEU A 80 -3.01 11.09 -20.48
C LEU A 80 -2.33 9.90 -19.79
N GLN A 81 -2.55 8.69 -20.30
CA GLN A 81 -1.90 7.48 -19.78
C GLN A 81 -0.38 7.55 -19.92
N ALA A 82 0.13 7.98 -21.08
CA ALA A 82 1.56 8.11 -21.30
C ALA A 82 2.17 9.11 -20.31
N ARG A 83 1.53 10.26 -20.11
CA ARG A 83 1.98 11.28 -19.17
C ARG A 83 1.95 10.78 -17.73
N ALA A 84 0.90 10.03 -17.35
CA ALA A 84 0.81 9.41 -16.03
C ALA A 84 1.97 8.44 -15.79
N ARG A 85 2.24 7.55 -16.76
CA ARG A 85 3.36 6.58 -16.70
C ARG A 85 4.72 7.27 -16.60
N ASP A 86 4.95 8.30 -17.42
CA ASP A 86 6.20 9.06 -17.40
C ASP A 86 6.45 9.71 -16.03
N LYS A 87 5.39 10.21 -15.39
CA LYS A 87 5.46 10.82 -14.06
C LYS A 87 5.71 9.79 -12.97
N LEU A 88 5.06 8.62 -13.05
CA LEU A 88 5.33 7.49 -12.15
C LEU A 88 6.77 7.01 -12.29
N GLU A 89 7.28 6.85 -13.51
CA GLU A 89 8.67 6.44 -13.75
C GLU A 89 9.66 7.48 -13.20
N ALA A 90 9.39 8.77 -13.41
CA ALA A 90 10.21 9.85 -12.87
C ALA A 90 10.21 9.85 -11.33
N ALA A 91 9.04 9.63 -10.71
CA ALA A 91 8.92 9.51 -9.25
C ALA A 91 9.68 8.28 -8.72
N ASN A 92 9.50 7.12 -9.34
CA ASN A 92 10.21 5.88 -9.02
C ASN A 92 11.72 6.08 -9.10
N LYS A 93 12.21 6.71 -10.17
CA LYS A 93 13.63 6.98 -10.34
C LYS A 93 14.17 7.90 -9.24
N LYS A 94 13.44 8.97 -8.92
CA LYS A 94 13.81 9.91 -7.86
C LYS A 94 13.84 9.22 -6.49
N ALA A 95 12.83 8.42 -6.19
CA ALA A 95 12.76 7.64 -4.95
C ALA A 95 13.93 6.65 -4.85
N MET A 96 14.25 5.94 -5.94
CA MET A 96 15.45 5.08 -6.00
C MET A 96 16.74 5.87 -5.75
N GLU A 97 16.92 7.02 -6.41
CA GLU A 97 18.11 7.85 -6.22
C GLU A 97 18.26 8.30 -4.77
N HIS A 98 17.16 8.74 -4.15
CA HIS A 98 17.17 9.16 -2.75
C HIS A 98 17.39 7.98 -1.78
N ALA A 99 16.78 6.83 -2.02
CA ALA A 99 17.05 5.60 -1.26
C ALA A 99 18.55 5.23 -1.30
N ARG A 100 19.20 5.37 -2.46
CA ARG A 100 20.66 5.16 -2.59
C ARG A 100 21.46 6.20 -1.81
N GLU A 101 21.04 7.46 -1.80
CA GLU A 101 21.68 8.52 -1.01
C GLU A 101 21.58 8.26 0.50
N LEU A 102 20.45 7.68 0.95
CA LEU A 102 20.24 7.25 2.33
C LEU A 102 21.06 6.00 2.71
N GLY A 103 21.66 5.33 1.72
CA GLY A 103 22.55 4.19 1.89
C GLY A 103 21.85 2.84 1.78
N VAL A 104 20.68 2.77 1.14
CA VAL A 104 20.01 1.49 0.85
C VAL A 104 20.88 0.65 -0.09
N GLU A 105 21.15 -0.58 0.33
CA GLU A 105 22.06 -1.51 -0.33
C GLU A 105 21.36 -2.36 -1.39
N ASP A 106 22.17 -2.92 -2.30
CA ASP A 106 21.67 -3.80 -3.38
C ASP A 106 20.90 -5.01 -2.85
N SER A 107 21.22 -5.48 -1.65
CA SER A 107 20.53 -6.60 -1.00
C SER A 107 19.04 -6.32 -0.79
N LEU A 108 18.69 -5.09 -0.39
CA LEU A 108 17.30 -4.70 -0.17
C LEU A 108 16.63 -4.27 -1.48
N VAL A 109 17.36 -3.61 -2.36
CA VAL A 109 16.85 -3.21 -3.69
C VAL A 109 16.48 -4.41 -4.56
N ALA A 110 17.22 -5.52 -4.44
CA ALA A 110 16.95 -6.73 -5.20
C ALA A 110 15.81 -7.59 -4.62
N PHE A 111 15.25 -7.21 -3.47
CA PHE A 111 14.15 -7.92 -2.86
C PHE A 111 12.85 -7.70 -3.65
N GLU A 112 12.21 -8.80 -4.03
CA GLU A 112 10.95 -8.76 -4.77
C GLU A 112 9.79 -8.30 -3.88
N GLY A 113 8.92 -7.44 -4.41
CA GLY A 113 7.76 -6.92 -3.68
C GLY A 113 7.95 -5.54 -3.04
N LEU A 114 9.15 -4.96 -3.09
CA LEU A 114 9.39 -3.58 -2.68
C LEU A 114 9.45 -2.64 -3.88
N THR A 115 8.65 -1.58 -3.84
CA THR A 115 8.72 -0.49 -4.84
C THR A 115 9.82 0.50 -4.49
N PRO A 116 10.31 1.30 -5.45
CA PRO A 116 11.25 2.39 -5.16
C PRO A 116 10.85 3.33 -4.03
N GLN A 117 9.57 3.68 -3.94
CA GLN A 117 9.03 4.55 -2.91
C GLN A 117 9.04 3.87 -1.54
N MET A 118 8.79 2.55 -1.50
CA MET A 118 8.92 1.77 -0.26
C MET A 118 10.38 1.71 0.19
N LEU A 119 11.32 1.50 -0.74
CA LEU A 119 12.76 1.50 -0.45
C LEU A 119 13.24 2.86 0.09
N GLU A 120 12.74 3.95 -0.46
CA GLU A 120 12.99 5.30 0.07
C GLU A 120 12.48 5.44 1.50
N ALA A 121 11.23 5.05 1.78
CA ALA A 121 10.64 5.11 3.12
C ALA A 121 11.42 4.25 4.14
N LEU A 122 11.81 3.03 3.75
CA LEU A 122 12.64 2.15 4.57
C LEU A 122 14.02 2.77 4.84
N GLY A 123 14.64 3.39 3.83
CA GLY A 123 15.92 4.08 3.98
C GLY A 123 15.85 5.27 4.94
N GLU A 124 14.72 6.00 4.95
CA GLU A 124 14.47 7.11 5.88
C GLU A 124 14.32 6.62 7.33
N ASP A 125 13.71 5.46 7.51
CA ASP A 125 13.59 4.78 8.81
C ASP A 125 14.88 4.06 9.26
N GLY A 126 15.89 4.00 8.38
CA GLY A 126 17.20 3.43 8.66
C GLY A 126 17.33 1.95 8.33
N VAL A 127 16.33 1.35 7.69
CA VAL A 127 16.37 -0.01 7.13
C VAL A 127 17.07 0.03 5.78
N LYS A 128 18.31 -0.45 5.71
CA LYS A 128 19.18 -0.27 4.52
C LYS A 128 19.56 -1.57 3.83
N THR A 129 19.60 -2.65 4.60
CA THR A 129 20.00 -3.97 4.12
C THR A 129 18.84 -4.95 4.16
N LEU A 130 19.02 -6.12 3.51
CA LEU A 130 18.02 -7.17 3.59
C LEU A 130 17.95 -7.75 5.01
N GLU A 131 19.10 -7.80 5.70
CA GLU A 131 19.21 -8.18 7.10
C GLU A 131 18.42 -7.24 8.01
N ASP A 132 18.56 -5.92 7.85
CA ASP A 132 17.77 -4.95 8.65
C ASP A 132 16.27 -5.20 8.44
N PHE A 133 15.86 -5.35 7.18
CA PHE A 133 14.46 -5.59 6.83
C PHE A 133 13.92 -6.90 7.41
N ALA A 134 14.72 -7.97 7.41
CA ALA A 134 14.35 -9.25 8.01
C ALA A 134 14.22 -9.20 9.55
N THR A 135 14.85 -8.23 10.21
CA THR A 135 14.70 -8.00 11.65
C THR A 135 13.48 -7.16 12.02
N CYS A 136 12.91 -6.41 11.08
CA CYS A 136 11.69 -5.63 11.32
C CYS A 136 10.55 -6.51 11.81
N ALA A 137 9.73 -5.96 12.69
CA ALA A 137 8.45 -6.56 13.00
C ALA A 137 7.43 -6.25 11.89
N ASP A 138 6.48 -7.14 11.70
CA ASP A 138 5.33 -6.98 10.81
C ASP A 138 4.56 -5.69 11.11
N TRP A 139 4.29 -5.41 12.38
CA TRP A 139 3.58 -4.20 12.81
C TRP A 139 4.40 -2.90 12.69
N GLU A 140 5.74 -2.97 12.68
CA GLU A 140 6.58 -1.79 12.39
C GLU A 140 6.49 -1.37 10.92
N LEU A 141 6.18 -2.33 10.04
CA LEU A 141 6.01 -2.08 8.61
C LEU A 141 4.56 -1.67 8.28
N SER A 142 3.57 -2.46 8.70
CA SER A 142 2.16 -2.22 8.35
C SER A 142 1.45 -1.22 9.25
N GLY A 143 2.04 -0.89 10.41
CA GLY A 143 1.40 -0.09 11.45
C GLY A 143 0.51 -0.94 12.37
N GLY A 144 0.16 -0.36 13.50
CA GLY A 144 -0.57 -1.06 14.55
C GLY A 144 -1.17 -0.16 15.61
N TRP A 145 -1.70 -0.79 16.65
CA TRP A 145 -2.27 -0.09 17.80
C TRP A 145 -1.66 -0.63 19.08
N THR A 146 -0.99 0.23 19.84
CA THR A 146 -0.53 -0.10 21.19
C THR A 146 -1.45 0.52 22.25
N THR A 147 -1.41 -0.04 23.46
CA THR A 147 -2.13 0.52 24.61
C THR A 147 -1.15 1.18 25.56
N VAL A 148 -1.23 2.51 25.67
CA VAL A 148 -0.42 3.29 26.60
C VAL A 148 -1.35 3.90 27.63
N ASN A 149 -1.16 3.56 28.91
CA ASN A 149 -2.00 4.03 30.03
C ASN A 149 -3.51 3.75 29.90
N GLY A 150 -3.90 2.69 29.17
CA GLY A 150 -5.30 2.32 28.96
C GLY A 150 -5.99 3.03 27.80
N GLU A 151 -5.27 3.87 27.06
CA GLU A 151 -5.72 4.49 25.82
C GLU A 151 -5.05 3.79 24.63
N ARG A 152 -5.83 3.54 23.56
CA ARG A 152 -5.29 3.03 22.30
C ARG A 152 -4.57 4.17 21.58
N VAL A 153 -3.31 3.96 21.27
CA VAL A 153 -2.47 4.88 20.48
C VAL A 153 -2.15 4.18 19.17
N LYS A 154 -2.23 4.92 18.06
CA LYS A 154 -1.86 4.41 16.74
C LYS A 154 -0.34 4.53 16.57
N ASP A 155 0.29 3.43 16.19
CA ASP A 155 1.69 3.37 15.81
C ASP A 155 1.73 3.28 14.29
N GLU A 156 2.28 4.31 13.64
CA GLU A 156 2.32 4.42 12.18
C GLU A 156 3.42 3.53 11.62
N GLY A 157 3.05 2.64 10.70
CA GLY A 157 4.01 1.75 10.05
C GLY A 157 4.78 2.45 8.93
N VAL A 158 6.04 2.05 8.74
CA VAL A 158 6.90 2.63 7.68
C VAL A 158 6.28 2.46 6.28
N LEU A 159 5.58 1.36 6.06
CA LEU A 159 4.95 0.99 4.80
C LEU A 159 3.42 1.12 4.82
N GLU A 160 2.81 1.56 5.93
CA GLU A 160 1.36 1.69 6.08
C GLU A 160 0.75 2.59 4.99
N LYS A 161 1.47 3.65 4.60
CA LYS A 161 1.06 4.59 3.53
C LYS A 161 0.97 3.97 2.13
N PHE A 162 1.47 2.76 1.94
CA PHE A 162 1.40 2.02 0.68
C PHE A 162 0.38 0.87 0.73
N ASP A 163 -0.56 0.93 1.69
CA ASP A 163 -1.61 -0.05 1.91
C ASP A 163 -1.08 -1.48 2.19
N VAL A 164 0.14 -1.59 2.73
CA VAL A 164 0.71 -2.88 3.14
C VAL A 164 0.00 -3.37 4.40
N SER A 165 -0.75 -4.45 4.26
CA SER A 165 -1.40 -5.12 5.38
C SER A 165 -0.41 -5.82 6.31
N LEU A 166 -0.84 -6.14 7.53
CA LEU A 166 -0.02 -6.89 8.50
C LEU A 166 0.41 -8.25 7.95
N GLU A 167 -0.49 -8.94 7.25
CA GLU A 167 -0.22 -10.24 6.63
C GLU A 167 0.82 -10.11 5.50
N GLU A 168 0.70 -9.10 4.64
CA GLU A 168 1.68 -8.83 3.60
C GLU A 168 3.05 -8.47 4.18
N ALA A 169 3.09 -7.62 5.21
CA ALA A 169 4.33 -7.29 5.92
C ALA A 169 4.96 -8.53 6.55
N GLN A 170 4.17 -9.39 7.19
CA GLN A 170 4.63 -10.67 7.75
C GLN A 170 5.23 -11.55 6.64
N ASN A 171 4.55 -11.69 5.50
CA ASN A 171 5.01 -12.50 4.37
C ASN A 171 6.32 -11.95 3.77
N MET A 172 6.45 -10.62 3.63
CA MET A 172 7.68 -10.00 3.15
C MET A 172 8.86 -10.25 4.10
N VAL A 173 8.67 -10.05 5.40
CA VAL A 173 9.71 -10.29 6.42
C VAL A 173 10.09 -11.77 6.46
N MET A 174 9.12 -12.68 6.41
CA MET A 174 9.40 -14.12 6.37
C MET A 174 10.17 -14.51 5.11
N THR A 175 9.80 -13.97 3.95
CA THR A 175 10.53 -14.19 2.69
C THR A 175 11.97 -13.69 2.78
N ALA A 176 12.20 -12.51 3.38
CA ALA A 176 13.54 -11.98 3.59
C ALA A 176 14.38 -12.90 4.52
N ARG A 177 13.78 -13.41 5.60
CA ARG A 177 14.43 -14.36 6.52
C ARG A 177 14.81 -15.68 5.84
N ILE A 178 13.96 -16.18 4.95
CA ILE A 178 14.25 -17.37 4.14
C ILE A 178 15.41 -17.10 3.19
N GLN A 179 15.41 -15.96 2.49
CA GLN A 179 16.50 -15.60 1.57
C GLN A 179 17.87 -15.47 2.28
N LEU A 180 17.86 -15.02 3.53
CA LEU A 180 19.05 -14.96 4.39
C LEU A 180 19.42 -16.31 5.05
N GLY A 181 18.57 -17.33 4.91
CA GLY A 181 18.75 -18.64 5.52
C GLY A 181 18.55 -18.67 7.03
N TRP A 182 17.81 -17.70 7.59
CA TRP A 182 17.45 -17.67 9.02
C TRP A 182 16.31 -18.63 9.35
N VAL A 183 15.46 -18.91 8.36
CA VAL A 183 14.33 -19.84 8.43
C VAL A 183 14.48 -20.84 7.28
N ASP A 184 14.37 -22.12 7.58
CA ASP A 184 14.29 -23.17 6.56
C ASP A 184 12.85 -23.23 6.03
N PRO A 185 12.61 -23.13 4.72
CA PRO A 185 11.28 -23.30 4.14
C PRO A 185 10.57 -24.59 4.59
N ALA A 186 11.32 -25.66 4.85
CA ALA A 186 10.75 -26.93 5.31
C ALA A 186 10.14 -26.85 6.72
N ASP A 187 10.56 -25.89 7.54
CA ASP A 187 10.00 -25.66 8.88
C ASP A 187 8.65 -24.90 8.82
N LEU A 188 8.27 -24.37 7.65
CA LEU A 188 7.00 -23.67 7.42
C LEU A 188 5.90 -24.62 6.92
N GLU A 189 6.27 -25.63 6.12
CA GLU A 189 5.32 -26.64 5.60
C GLU A 189 4.72 -27.49 6.74
N SER A 190 5.40 -27.64 7.88
CA SER A 190 4.88 -28.39 9.03
C SER A 190 3.73 -27.72 9.79
N ASP A 191 3.58 -26.39 9.66
CA ASP A 191 2.52 -25.65 10.35
C ASP A 191 1.19 -25.66 9.56
N GLU A 192 1.23 -25.84 8.23
CA GLU A 192 0.02 -25.98 7.41
C GLU A 192 -0.65 -27.35 7.60
N GLU A 193 0.13 -28.43 7.74
CA GLU A 193 -0.39 -29.80 7.94
C GLU A 193 -1.04 -30.02 9.32
N GLU A 194 -0.68 -29.27 10.37
CA GLU A 194 -1.33 -29.41 11.70
C GLU A 194 -2.74 -28.82 11.76
N THR A 195 -3.17 -28.03 10.76
CA THR A 195 -4.50 -27.40 10.75
C THR A 195 -5.59 -28.24 10.06
N GLU A 196 -5.23 -29.24 9.24
CA GLU A 196 -6.23 -30.09 8.55
C GLU A 196 -6.68 -31.31 9.36
N ASP A 197 -5.95 -31.75 10.40
CA ASP A 197 -6.28 -32.99 11.15
C ASP A 197 -7.27 -32.79 12.32
N GLY A 198 -7.86 -31.60 12.46
CA GLY A 198 -8.78 -31.25 13.55
C GLY A 198 -10.26 -31.58 13.34
N GLU A 199 -10.70 -31.93 12.11
CA GLU A 199 -12.12 -32.03 11.79
C GLU A 199 -12.53 -33.35 11.11
N THR A 200 -12.21 -34.49 11.71
CA THR A 200 -13.00 -35.72 11.46
C THR A 200 -12.96 -36.66 12.66
N THR A 201 -14.04 -36.70 13.45
CA THR A 201 -14.72 -37.93 13.91
C THR A 201 -15.73 -37.63 15.03
N ALA A 202 -17.02 -37.48 14.68
CA ALA A 202 -18.12 -37.79 15.58
C ALA A 202 -19.43 -38.06 14.82
N GLU A 203 -19.42 -39.02 13.89
CA GLU A 203 -20.63 -39.74 13.49
C GLU A 203 -20.31 -41.25 13.45
N ALA A 204 -20.75 -41.99 14.47
CA ALA A 204 -21.41 -43.31 14.36
C ALA A 204 -21.48 -44.07 15.71
N GLU A 205 -22.71 -44.43 16.08
CA GLU A 205 -23.18 -45.52 16.96
C GLU A 205 -22.87 -45.43 18.47
N VAL A 206 -23.82 -45.57 19.40
CA VAL A 206 -24.91 -46.56 19.55
C VAL A 206 -26.15 -45.97 20.22
#